data_AF-G9MUA8-F1
#
_entry.id   AF-G9MUA8-F1
#
_cell.length_a   1.000
_cell.length_b   1.000
_cell.length_c   1.000
_cell.angle_alpha   90.00
_cell.angle_beta   90.00
_cell.angle_gamma   90.00
#
_symmetry.space_group_name_H-M   'P 1'
#
loop_
_entity.id
_entity.type
_entity.pdbx_description
1 polymer ?
#
loop_
_entity_poly.entity_id
_entity_poly.type
_entity_poly.pdbx_seq_one_letter_code
_entity_poly.pdbx_strand_id
1 'polypeptide(L)'
;MYAYCILESGAIASVNYHRLGQLLGKNLHWTISGTEGEIEFTVNRGLQMGSGQREIRIKTTEDKEPRVVDWQVKTPAHIEGVQFPGQNTAYLYEAYARGDKDVADFKDAVRLHRLLDRIAKDAGYA
;
A
#
# COMPACT_ATOMS: atom_id res chain seq x y z
N MET A 1 3.80 -9.75 -14.23
CA MET A 1 2.45 -9.29 -14.63
C MET A 1 2.44 -7.78 -14.59
N TYR A 2 1.90 -7.14 -15.62
CA TYR A 2 1.70 -5.69 -15.67
C TYR A 2 0.21 -5.41 -15.87
N ALA A 3 -0.33 -4.45 -15.14
CA ALA A 3 -1.70 -3.97 -15.31
C ALA A 3 -1.72 -2.44 -15.14
N TYR A 4 -2.59 -1.76 -15.87
CA TYR A 4 -2.85 -0.33 -15.68
C TYR A 4 -4.34 -0.03 -15.81
N CYS A 5 -4.76 1.08 -15.22
CA CYS A 5 -6.13 1.57 -15.29
C CYS A 5 -6.18 3.09 -15.21
N ILE A 6 -7.36 3.64 -15.49
CA ILE A 6 -7.71 5.04 -15.23
C ILE A 6 -8.54 5.04 -13.94
N LEU A 7 -8.09 5.78 -12.93
CA LEU A 7 -8.79 5.99 -11.68
C LEU A 7 -10.04 6.86 -11.91
N GLU A 8 -11.00 6.85 -10.98
CA GLU A 8 -12.19 7.72 -11.05
C GLU A 8 -11.83 9.21 -11.10
N SER A 9 -10.66 9.59 -10.58
CA SER A 9 -10.10 10.94 -10.69
C SER A 9 -9.55 11.31 -12.07
N GLY A 10 -9.48 10.36 -13.01
CA GLY A 10 -8.86 10.52 -14.32
C GLY A 10 -7.35 10.28 -14.34
N ALA A 11 -6.71 10.10 -13.18
CA ALA A 11 -5.29 9.75 -13.09
C ALA A 11 -5.03 8.31 -13.56
N ILE A 12 -3.85 8.06 -14.13
CA ILE A 12 -3.44 6.71 -14.52
C ILE A 12 -2.77 6.04 -13.32
N ALA A 13 -3.17 4.80 -13.04
CA ALA A 13 -2.49 3.93 -12.10
C ALA A 13 -1.93 2.71 -12.84
N SER A 14 -0.74 2.25 -12.44
CA SER A 14 -0.15 1.03 -12.98
C SER A 14 0.47 0.19 -11.87
N VAL A 15 0.47 -1.12 -12.06
CA VAL A 15 1.04 -2.08 -11.12
C VAL A 15 1.89 -3.09 -11.88
N ASN A 16 3.12 -3.26 -11.41
CA ASN A 16 4.09 -4.22 -11.94
C ASN A 16 4.41 -5.26 -10.87
N TYR A 17 4.07 -6.53 -11.15
CA TYR A 17 4.42 -7.65 -10.30
C TYR A 17 5.55 -8.46 -10.92
N HIS A 18 6.68 -8.53 -10.23
CA HIS A 18 7.82 -9.36 -10.59
C HIS A 18 7.92 -10.54 -9.61
N ARG A 19 7.88 -11.77 -10.12
CA ARG A 19 8.14 -12.98 -9.33
C ARG A 19 9.60 -13.38 -9.55
N LEU A 20 10.51 -12.77 -8.81
CA LEU A 20 11.93 -13.11 -8.80
C LEU A 20 12.27 -13.91 -7.53
N GLY A 21 13.22 -14.84 -7.64
CA GLY A 21 13.71 -15.60 -6.48
C GLY A 21 14.53 -14.75 -5.50
N GLN A 22 15.24 -13.73 -6.02
CA GLN A 22 15.95 -12.73 -5.24
C GLN A 22 15.67 -11.33 -5.79
N LEU A 23 15.52 -10.36 -4.89
CA LEU A 23 15.26 -8.95 -5.22
C LEU A 23 16.57 -8.16 -5.14
N LEU A 24 16.82 -7.30 -6.12
CA LEU A 24 17.90 -6.31 -6.08
C LEU A 24 17.58 -5.13 -5.14
N GLY A 25 16.29 -4.84 -4.94
CA GLY A 25 15.79 -3.69 -4.18
C GLY A 25 14.78 -4.08 -3.10
N LYS A 26 13.91 -3.12 -2.74
CA LYS A 26 12.83 -3.34 -1.77
C LYS A 26 11.72 -4.21 -2.37
N ASN A 27 10.98 -4.91 -1.51
CA ASN A 27 9.88 -5.80 -1.93
C ASN A 27 8.72 -5.04 -2.58
N LEU A 28 8.44 -3.83 -2.10
CA LEU A 28 7.41 -2.97 -2.64
C LEU A 28 7.96 -1.56 -2.82
N HIS A 29 7.58 -0.98 -3.95
CA HIS A 29 7.81 0.40 -4.30
C HIS A 29 6.49 0.96 -4.87
N TRP A 30 6.03 2.06 -4.29
CA TRP A 30 4.86 2.79 -4.74
C TRP A 30 5.24 4.25 -4.94
N THR A 31 5.21 4.70 -6.18
CA THR A 31 5.40 6.10 -6.55
C THR A 31 4.03 6.74 -6.82
N ILE A 32 3.80 7.91 -6.24
CA ILE A 32 2.64 8.75 -6.52
C ILE A 32 3.17 10.05 -7.09
N SER A 33 2.98 10.25 -8.40
CA SER A 33 3.42 11.45 -9.10
C SER A 33 2.25 12.43 -9.24
N GLY A 34 2.49 13.68 -8.86
CA GLY A 34 1.56 14.79 -8.98
C GLY A 34 2.19 15.96 -9.73
N THR A 35 1.43 17.04 -9.89
CA THR A 35 1.88 18.25 -10.58
C THR A 35 2.99 19.00 -9.84
N GLU A 36 3.06 18.84 -8.52
CA GLU A 36 4.00 19.55 -7.64
C GLU A 36 5.19 18.69 -7.22
N GLY A 37 5.25 17.43 -7.66
CA GLY A 37 6.34 16.52 -7.29
C GLY A 37 5.87 15.08 -7.12
N GLU A 38 6.67 14.32 -6.38
CA GLU A 38 6.49 12.89 -6.22
C GLU A 38 6.62 12.45 -4.76
N ILE A 39 5.85 11.41 -4.43
CA ILE A 39 5.95 10.68 -3.17
C ILE A 39 6.36 9.25 -3.50
N GLU A 40 7.40 8.76 -2.85
CA GLU A 40 7.84 7.37 -2.92
C GLU A 40 7.58 6.70 -1.57
N PHE A 41 6.91 5.55 -1.60
CA PHE A 41 6.75 4.67 -0.46
C PHE A 41 7.40 3.32 -0.73
N THR A 42 8.31 2.90 0.14
CA THR A 42 8.95 1.59 0.04
C THR A 42 8.75 0.76 1.30
N VAL A 43 8.63 -0.56 1.12
CA VAL A 43 8.53 -1.53 2.22
C VAL A 43 9.46 -2.70 1.98
N ASN A 44 10.24 -3.05 3.00
CA ASN A 44 11.13 -4.20 2.99
C ASN A 44 10.50 -5.43 3.66
N ARG A 45 9.33 -5.86 3.15
CA ARG A 45 8.54 -7.08 3.47
C ARG A 45 7.14 -6.94 2.82
N GLY A 46 6.19 -7.82 3.15
CA GLY A 46 4.80 -7.68 2.73
C GLY A 46 4.09 -6.52 3.45
N LEU A 47 3.36 -5.70 2.68
CA LEU A 47 2.52 -4.58 3.15
C LEU A 47 1.61 -4.95 4.34
N GLN A 48 1.01 -6.13 4.28
CA GLN A 48 -0.06 -6.53 5.19
C GLN A 48 0.43 -7.03 6.55
N MET A 49 1.73 -7.24 6.72
CA MET A 49 2.28 -7.98 7.86
C MET A 49 2.83 -7.09 8.99
N GLY A 50 2.74 -5.76 8.88
CA GLY A 50 2.95 -4.80 9.97
C GLY A 50 4.39 -4.59 10.47
N SER A 51 5.37 -5.45 10.15
CA SER A 51 6.73 -5.39 10.71
C SER A 51 7.85 -5.04 9.73
N GLY A 52 7.51 -4.65 8.50
CA GLY A 52 8.51 -4.26 7.50
C GLY A 52 9.10 -2.87 7.79
N GLN A 53 10.40 -2.70 7.60
CA GLN A 53 10.98 -1.36 7.47
C GLN A 53 10.28 -0.65 6.31
N ARG A 54 9.73 0.52 6.60
CA ARG A 54 9.00 1.38 5.67
C ARG A 54 9.70 2.72 5.57
N GLU A 55 9.71 3.30 4.37
CA GLU A 55 10.28 4.62 4.13
C GLU A 55 9.33 5.40 3.22
N ILE A 56 9.13 6.67 3.55
CA ILE A 56 8.42 7.62 2.69
C ILE A 56 9.41 8.72 2.33
N ARG A 57 9.59 8.94 1.03
CA ARG A 57 10.41 10.04 0.49
C ARG A 57 9.49 10.97 -0.29
N ILE A 58 9.73 12.28 -0.17
CA ILE A 58 8.97 13.29 -0.89
C ILE A 58 9.97 14.19 -1.61
N LYS A 59 9.70 14.48 -2.88
CA LYS A 59 10.45 15.47 -3.66
C LYS A 59 9.48 16.40 -4.37
N THR A 60 9.52 17.68 -4.05
CA THR A 60 8.77 18.71 -4.78
C THR A 60 9.58 19.23 -5.97
N THR A 61 8.94 19.97 -6.87
CA THR A 61 9.60 20.62 -8.02
C THR A 61 10.67 21.64 -7.61
N GLU A 62 10.58 22.19 -6.39
CA GLU A 62 11.54 23.16 -5.85
C GLU A 62 12.72 22.48 -5.12
N ASP A 63 12.55 21.21 -4.73
CA ASP A 63 13.56 20.47 -3.96
C ASP A 63 14.70 19.99 -4.85
N LYS A 64 15.94 20.24 -4.41
CA LYS A 64 17.13 19.67 -5.06
C LYS A 64 17.19 18.14 -4.84
N GLU A 65 16.92 17.70 -3.62
CA GLU A 65 17.01 16.31 -3.19
C GLU A 65 15.73 15.86 -2.46
N PRO A 66 15.34 14.58 -2.57
CA PRO A 66 14.19 14.06 -1.84
C PRO A 66 14.45 14.09 -0.32
N ARG A 67 13.45 14.55 0.44
CA ARG A 67 13.47 14.47 1.91
C ARG A 67 12.80 13.18 2.38
N VAL A 68 13.35 12.59 3.44
CA VAL A 68 12.74 11.43 4.11
C VAL A 68 11.75 11.94 5.15
N VAL A 69 10.54 11.39 5.16
CA VAL A 69 9.52 11.72 6.17
C VAL A 69 9.84 10.95 7.44
N ASP A 70 10.04 11.67 8.54
CA ASP A 70 10.11 11.06 9.86
C ASP A 70 8.71 10.62 10.31
N TRP A 71 8.37 9.39 9.96
CA TRP A 71 7.08 8.78 10.28
C TRP A 71 7.17 8.07 11.64
N GLN A 72 6.96 8.82 12.71
CA GLN A 72 6.81 8.27 14.05
C GLN A 72 5.33 8.14 14.39
N VAL A 73 4.78 6.92 14.31
CA VAL A 73 3.44 6.62 14.83
C VAL A 73 3.62 5.86 16.12
N LYS A 74 3.17 6.46 17.22
CA LYS A 74 3.14 5.79 18.52
C LYS A 74 2.09 4.69 18.47
N THR A 75 2.55 3.44 18.49
CA THR A 75 1.67 2.27 18.62
C THR A 75 1.03 2.27 20.00
N PRO A 76 -0.30 2.12 20.11
CA PRO A 76 -0.96 1.95 21.41
C PRO A 76 -0.41 0.73 22.15
N ALA A 77 -0.23 0.82 23.48
CA ALA A 77 0.40 -0.25 24.27
C ALA A 77 -0.31 -1.62 24.12
N HIS A 78 -1.63 -1.62 23.96
CA HIS A 78 -2.42 -2.85 23.76
C HIS A 78 -2.21 -3.49 22.38
N ILE A 79 -1.72 -2.74 21.39
CA ILE A 79 -1.34 -3.23 20.05
C ILE A 79 0.13 -3.60 20.01
N GLU A 80 0.98 -2.88 20.74
CA GLU A 80 2.42 -3.14 20.82
C GLU A 80 2.71 -4.57 21.32
N GLY A 81 1.92 -5.06 22.29
CA GLY A 81 2.04 -6.43 22.81
C GLY A 81 1.54 -7.54 21.88
N VAL A 82 0.93 -7.20 20.74
CA VAL A 82 0.39 -8.19 19.80
C VAL A 82 1.53 -8.80 18.97
N GLN A 83 1.64 -10.14 19.03
CA GLN A 83 2.67 -10.89 18.32
C GLN A 83 2.54 -10.72 16.80
N PHE A 84 3.68 -10.67 16.10
CA PHE A 84 3.71 -10.67 14.64
C PHE A 84 3.02 -11.92 14.06
N PRO A 85 2.19 -11.80 13.00
CA PRO A 85 1.86 -10.61 12.21
C PRO A 85 0.56 -9.88 12.62
N GLY A 86 0.11 -10.03 13.86
CA GLY A 86 -1.23 -9.63 14.30
C GLY A 86 -1.47 -8.12 14.51
N GLN A 87 -0.45 -7.27 14.47
CA GLN A 87 -0.59 -5.85 14.79
C GLN A 87 -1.56 -5.11 13.86
N ASN A 88 -1.50 -5.34 12.54
CA ASN A 88 -2.43 -4.73 11.59
C ASN A 88 -3.88 -5.16 11.85
N THR A 89 -4.09 -6.42 12.22
CA THR A 89 -5.41 -6.94 12.60
C THR A 89 -5.91 -6.33 13.91
N ALA A 90 -5.01 -6.08 14.87
CA ALA A 90 -5.36 -5.42 16.12
C ALA A 90 -5.80 -3.96 15.88
N TYR A 91 -5.12 -3.22 15.00
CA TYR A 91 -5.58 -1.90 14.56
C TYR A 91 -6.97 -1.96 13.90
N LEU A 92 -7.22 -2.99 13.08
CA LEU A 92 -8.53 -3.20 12.45
C LEU A 92 -9.63 -3.43 13.50
N TYR A 93 -9.38 -4.28 14.50
CA TYR A 93 -10.33 -4.54 15.59
C TYR A 93 -10.59 -3.30 16.45
N GLU A 94 -9.56 -2.50 16.73
CA GLU A 94 -9.73 -1.24 17.44
C GLU A 94 -10.64 -0.27 16.66
N ALA A 95 -10.42 -0.12 15.35
CA ALA A 95 -11.26 0.72 14.50
C ALA A 95 -12.72 0.24 14.48
N TYR A 96 -12.93 -1.08 14.36
CA TYR A 96 -14.27 -1.68 14.47
C TYR A 96 -14.92 -1.42 15.84
N ALA A 97 -14.18 -1.56 16.93
CA ALA A 97 -14.69 -1.32 18.29
C ALA A 97 -15.06 0.15 18.53
N ARG A 98 -14.38 1.08 17.87
CA ARG A 98 -14.71 2.53 17.90
C ARG A 98 -15.89 2.90 17.02
N GLY A 99 -16.36 1.98 16.17
CA GLY A 99 -17.40 2.25 15.19
C GLY A 99 -16.92 3.11 14.02
N ASP A 100 -15.62 3.06 13.71
CA ASP A 100 -15.05 3.76 12.56
C ASP A 100 -15.68 3.23 11.28
N LYS A 101 -16.09 4.15 10.40
CA LYS A 101 -16.77 3.82 9.14
C LYS A 101 -15.79 3.61 7.97
N ASP A 102 -14.55 4.06 8.13
CA ASP A 102 -13.49 3.96 7.13
C ASP A 102 -12.69 2.66 7.29
N VAL A 103 -13.42 1.56 7.52
CA VAL A 103 -12.85 0.23 7.69
C VAL A 103 -13.37 -0.67 6.58
N ALA A 104 -12.47 -1.42 5.96
CA ALA A 104 -12.83 -2.29 4.83
C ALA A 104 -13.92 -3.32 5.23
N ASP A 105 -14.94 -3.42 4.38
CA ASP A 105 -16.07 -4.33 4.56
C ASP A 105 -16.23 -5.35 3.40
N PHE A 106 -17.31 -6.12 3.41
CA PHE A 106 -17.60 -7.10 2.36
C PHE A 106 -17.85 -6.47 0.98
N LYS A 107 -18.40 -5.25 0.91
CA LYS A 107 -18.61 -4.54 -0.36
C LYS A 107 -17.27 -4.16 -0.98
N ASP A 108 -16.30 -3.74 -0.16
CA ASP A 108 -14.94 -3.47 -0.62
C ASP A 108 -14.27 -4.73 -1.16
N ALA A 109 -14.42 -5.87 -0.46
CA ALA A 109 -13.91 -7.16 -0.92
C ALA A 109 -14.51 -7.57 -2.27
N VAL A 110 -15.83 -7.42 -2.45
CA VAL A 110 -16.49 -7.70 -3.74
C VAL A 110 -16.00 -6.78 -4.84
N ARG A 111 -15.77 -5.48 -4.56
CA ARG A 111 -15.21 -4.53 -5.53
C ARG A 111 -13.80 -4.96 -5.97
N LEU A 112 -12.96 -5.37 -5.03
CA LEU A 112 -11.62 -5.88 -5.31
C LEU A 112 -11.66 -7.15 -6.17
N HIS A 113 -12.48 -8.14 -5.81
CA HIS A 113 -12.59 -9.37 -6.58
C HIS A 113 -13.05 -9.14 -8.02
N ARG A 114 -14.05 -8.26 -8.23
CA ARG A 114 -14.48 -7.89 -9.59
C ARG A 114 -13.38 -7.21 -10.39
N LEU A 115 -12.52 -6.42 -9.74
CA LEU A 115 -11.35 -5.83 -10.40
C LEU A 115 -10.34 -6.89 -10.81
N LEU A 116 -10.02 -7.83 -9.91
CA LEU A 116 -9.10 -8.93 -10.19
C LEU A 116 -9.62 -9.83 -11.32
N ASP A 117 -10.92 -10.12 -11.35
CA ASP A 117 -11.55 -10.90 -12.41
C ASP A 117 -11.41 -10.22 -13.78
N ARG A 118 -11.57 -8.89 -13.84
CA ARG A 118 -11.35 -8.13 -15.09
C ARG A 118 -9.91 -8.21 -15.53
N ILE A 119 -8.96 -7.99 -14.61
CA ILE A 119 -7.53 -8.09 -14.91
C ILE A 119 -7.16 -9.48 -15.44
N ALA A 120 -7.70 -10.54 -14.82
CA ALA A 120 -7.44 -11.92 -15.25
C ALA A 120 -7.99 -12.20 -16.66
N LYS A 121 -9.22 -11.74 -16.95
CA LYS A 121 -9.84 -11.86 -18.27
C LYS A 121 -9.06 -11.12 -19.35
N ASP A 122 -8.67 -9.87 -19.07
CA ASP A 122 -7.91 -9.04 -20.02
C ASP A 122 -6.52 -9.63 -20.33
N ALA A 123 -5.94 -10.35 -19.37
CA ALA A 123 -4.67 -11.06 -19.52
C ALA A 123 -4.80 -12.45 -20.18
N GLY A 124 -6.01 -12.88 -20.56
CA GLY A 124 -6.23 -14.14 -21.27
C GLY A 124 -6.19 -15.39 -20.37
N TYR A 125 -6.39 -15.25 -19.06
CA TYR A 125 -6.46 -16.37 -18.11
C TYR A 125 -7.87 -16.99 -18.00
N ALA A 126 -8.70 -16.86 -19.05
CA ALA A 126 -10.07 -17.37 -19.10
C ALA A 126 -10.16 -18.76 -19.74
#